data_AF-A0A1W9WM41-F1
#
_entry.id   AF-A0A1W9WM41-F1
#
_cell.length_a   1.000
_cell.length_b   1.000
_cell.length_c   1.000
_cell.angle_alpha   90.00
_cell.angle_beta   90.00
_cell.angle_gamma   90.00
#
_symmetry.space_group_name_H-M   'P 1'
#
loop_
_entity.id
_entity.type
_entity.pdbx_description
1 polymer ?
#
loop_
_entity_poly.entity_id
_entity_poly.type
_entity_poly.pdbx_seq_one_letter_code
_entity_poly.pdbx_strand_id
1 'polypeptide(L)'
;MKYTAKDIPGVHFFLLLLILLPFELFPYPCSARGEKLQIFYLRQDVLFTGNTISRANLLMLPGDEEFRLEKFSTIVIQGEAAPSLPGPEKNLETRALHSALASLLEAKGLKSVKNLSTTVNGSTRQDTIMSYEGAVILPAQTLTRTFDPEKRVFRLTLKIRFAPLSFPDRWRLQQLIKKGTDLFSDLFLYP
;
A
#
# COMPACT_ATOMS: atom_id res chain seq x y z
N MET A 1 -4.04 50.91 -42.08
CA MET A 1 -4.96 49.85 -42.55
C MET A 1 -5.44 49.07 -41.34
N LYS A 2 -6.75 49.07 -41.11
CA LYS A 2 -7.43 48.34 -40.03
C LYS A 2 -7.64 46.89 -40.47
N TYR A 3 -7.17 45.92 -39.71
CA TYR A 3 -7.55 44.51 -39.92
C TYR A 3 -8.90 44.30 -39.24
N THR A 4 -9.95 44.16 -40.05
CA THR A 4 -11.28 43.78 -39.58
C THR A 4 -11.31 42.27 -39.36
N ALA A 5 -11.54 41.87 -38.10
CA ALA A 5 -11.83 40.51 -37.71
C ALA A 5 -13.18 40.08 -38.30
N LYS A 6 -13.14 39.56 -39.52
CA LYS A 6 -14.25 38.82 -40.11
C LYS A 6 -13.76 37.40 -40.37
N ASP A 7 -14.39 36.49 -39.65
CA ASP A 7 -14.60 35.10 -40.02
C ASP A 7 -13.34 34.24 -40.15
N ILE A 8 -12.88 33.70 -39.02
CA ILE A 8 -12.06 32.48 -38.98
C ILE A 8 -12.99 31.31 -38.61
N PRO A 9 -13.84 30.79 -39.53
CA PRO A 9 -14.77 29.71 -39.25
C PRO A 9 -14.06 28.38 -38.89
N GLY A 10 -12.75 28.28 -39.13
CA GLY A 10 -11.98 27.07 -38.87
C GLY A 10 -11.66 26.82 -37.39
N VAL A 11 -11.52 27.85 -36.56
CA VAL A 11 -11.07 27.66 -35.16
C VAL A 11 -12.20 27.13 -34.28
N HIS A 12 -13.42 27.61 -34.47
CA HIS A 12 -14.59 27.10 -33.74
C HIS A 12 -14.94 25.67 -34.17
N PHE A 13 -14.78 25.32 -35.44
CA PHE A 13 -15.00 23.96 -35.94
C PHE A 13 -13.96 22.98 -35.36
N PHE A 14 -12.69 23.39 -35.27
CA PHE A 14 -11.62 22.57 -34.69
C PHE A 14 -11.80 22.37 -33.18
N LEU A 15 -12.27 23.39 -32.45
CA LEU A 15 -12.61 23.30 -31.04
C LEU A 15 -13.82 22.39 -30.79
N LEU A 16 -14.83 22.42 -31.67
CA LEU A 16 -16.01 21.54 -31.57
C LEU A 16 -15.65 20.07 -31.85
N LEU A 17 -14.74 19.82 -32.81
CA LEU A 17 -14.26 18.48 -33.15
C LEU A 17 -13.43 17.85 -32.01
N LEU A 18 -12.69 18.68 -31.26
CA LEU A 18 -11.91 18.24 -30.08
C LEU A 18 -12.79 17.92 -28.86
N ILE A 19 -13.99 18.51 -28.78
CA ILE A 19 -15.01 18.20 -27.75
C ILE A 19 -15.82 16.96 -28.12
N LEU A 20 -15.97 16.65 -29.42
CA LEU A 20 -16.74 15.51 -29.94
C LEU A 20 -15.92 14.26 -30.24
N LEU A 21 -14.59 14.30 -30.09
CA LEU A 21 -13.73 13.11 -30.24
C LEU A 21 -14.05 12.15 -29.09
N PRO A 22 -14.66 10.99 -29.38
CA PRO A 22 -15.32 10.19 -28.36
C PRO A 22 -14.33 9.69 -27.32
N PHE A 23 -14.77 9.83 -26.08
CA PHE A 23 -14.25 9.29 -24.83
C PHE A 23 -14.31 7.73 -24.82
N GLU A 24 -14.00 7.09 -25.94
CA GLU A 24 -14.08 5.64 -26.16
C GLU A 24 -12.72 4.94 -26.17
N LEU A 25 -11.63 5.67 -25.97
CA LEU A 25 -10.28 5.09 -25.81
C LEU A 25 -9.83 4.94 -24.36
N PHE A 26 -10.67 5.30 -23.38
CA PHE A 26 -10.41 4.92 -21.99
C PHE A 26 -11.08 3.58 -21.71
N PRO A 27 -10.32 2.49 -21.54
CA PRO A 27 -10.89 1.27 -21.00
C PRO A 27 -11.42 1.61 -19.61
N TYR A 28 -12.75 1.71 -19.48
CA TYR A 28 -13.39 1.70 -18.18
C TYR A 28 -12.89 0.43 -17.47
N PRO A 29 -12.23 0.53 -16.30
CA PRO A 29 -11.90 -0.66 -15.55
C PRO A 29 -13.23 -1.35 -15.26
N CYS A 30 -13.41 -2.53 -15.86
CA CYS A 30 -14.51 -3.43 -15.57
C CYS A 30 -14.54 -3.63 -14.05
N SER A 31 -15.47 -2.94 -13.38
CA SER A 31 -15.60 -2.97 -11.94
C SER A 31 -16.22 -4.32 -11.59
N ALA A 32 -15.36 -5.27 -11.25
CA ALA A 32 -15.79 -6.52 -10.64
C ALA A 32 -16.49 -6.18 -9.32
N ARG A 33 -17.82 -6.32 -9.31
CA ARG A 33 -18.70 -6.56 -8.17
C ARG A 33 -18.16 -6.14 -6.79
N GLY A 34 -18.29 -4.85 -6.48
CA GLY A 34 -18.83 -4.35 -5.20
C GLY A 34 -18.15 -4.69 -3.86
N GLU A 35 -16.93 -5.22 -3.81
CA GLU A 35 -16.19 -5.25 -2.54
C GLU A 35 -15.65 -3.85 -2.25
N LYS A 36 -16.12 -3.24 -1.15
CA LYS A 36 -15.67 -1.92 -0.71
C LYS A 36 -14.17 -2.02 -0.40
N LEU A 37 -13.36 -1.36 -1.22
CA LEU A 37 -11.92 -1.25 -0.98
C LEU A 37 -11.70 -0.61 0.39
N GLN A 38 -10.99 -1.31 1.28
CA GLN A 38 -10.69 -0.83 2.63
C GLN A 38 -9.18 -0.77 2.83
N ILE A 39 -8.74 0.30 3.50
CA ILE A 39 -7.34 0.49 3.87
C ILE A 39 -7.06 -0.32 5.15
N PHE A 40 -5.94 -1.03 5.16
CA PHE A 40 -5.43 -1.71 6.33
C PHE A 40 -4.03 -1.21 6.64
N TYR A 41 -3.81 -0.80 7.89
CA TYR A 41 -2.47 -0.53 8.40
C TYR A 41 -1.77 -1.84 8.73
N LEU A 42 -0.50 -1.93 8.32
CA LEU A 42 0.36 -3.07 8.55
C LEU A 42 1.61 -2.65 9.32
N ARG A 43 1.99 -3.48 10.29
CA ARG A 43 3.24 -3.33 11.04
C ARG A 43 3.90 -4.67 11.25
N GLN A 44 5.16 -4.77 10.87
CA GLN A 44 5.99 -5.93 11.18
C GLN A 44 7.08 -5.53 12.17
N ASP A 45 7.12 -6.21 13.31
CA ASP A 45 8.17 -6.06 14.30
C ASP A 45 9.06 -7.31 14.29
N VAL A 46 10.37 -7.11 14.11
CA VAL A 46 11.40 -8.15 14.18
C VAL A 46 12.31 -7.86 15.37
N LEU A 47 12.28 -8.76 16.36
CA LEU A 47 13.12 -8.69 17.55
C LEU A 47 14.41 -9.48 17.31
N PHE A 48 15.53 -8.81 17.58
CA PHE A 48 16.87 -9.37 17.57
C PHE A 48 17.42 -9.42 18.99
N THR A 49 17.97 -10.57 19.37
CA THR A 49 18.75 -10.74 20.60
C THR A 49 20.11 -11.27 20.20
N GLY A 50 21.19 -10.56 20.55
CA GLY A 50 22.56 -11.00 20.22
C GLY A 50 22.73 -11.31 18.72
N ASN A 51 22.23 -10.42 17.86
CA ASN A 51 22.22 -10.52 16.39
C ASN A 51 21.42 -11.69 15.80
N THR A 52 20.65 -12.43 16.60
CA THR A 52 19.77 -13.50 16.13
C THR A 52 18.32 -13.05 16.18
N ILE A 53 17.53 -13.34 15.13
CA ILE A 53 16.08 -13.11 15.14
C ILE A 53 15.45 -14.02 16.18
N SER A 54 14.88 -13.44 17.23
CA SER A 54 14.23 -14.18 18.31
C SER A 54 12.71 -14.22 18.15
N ARG A 55 12.12 -13.20 17.51
CA ARG A 55 10.67 -13.13 17.26
C ARG A 55 10.37 -12.23 16.07
N ALA A 56 9.35 -12.58 15.29
CA ALA A 56 8.73 -11.70 14.31
C ALA A 56 7.21 -11.68 14.54
N ASN A 57 6.59 -10.51 14.39
CA ASN A 57 5.15 -10.32 14.55
C ASN A 57 4.62 -9.38 13.47
N LEU A 58 3.66 -9.85 12.67
CA LEU A 58 2.92 -9.00 11.73
C LEU A 58 1.56 -8.66 12.32
N LEU A 59 1.26 -7.37 12.39
CA LEU A 59 0.00 -6.82 12.80
C LEU A 59 -0.70 -6.23 11.58
N MET A 60 -2.00 -6.51 11.44
CA MET A 60 -2.88 -5.88 10.46
C MET A 60 -4.10 -5.33 11.18
N LEU A 61 -4.39 -4.04 10.97
CA LEU A 61 -5.52 -3.35 11.57
C LEU A 61 -6.30 -2.59 10.49
N PRO A 62 -7.64 -2.50 10.59
CA PRO A 62 -8.39 -1.61 9.72
C PRO A 62 -7.87 -0.18 9.93
N GLY A 63 -7.58 0.50 8.83
CA GLY A 63 -7.11 1.88 8.83
C GLY A 63 -8.22 2.81 8.37
N ASP A 64 -8.45 3.89 9.13
CA ASP A 64 -9.25 5.02 8.67
C ASP A 64 -8.40 5.95 7.78
N GLU A 65 -9.05 6.71 6.90
CA GLU A 65 -8.35 7.55 5.92
C GLU A 65 -7.51 8.67 6.55
N GLU A 66 -6.21 8.55 6.25
CA GLU A 66 -5.24 9.62 5.98
C GLU A 66 -4.82 10.55 7.13
N PHE A 67 -3.56 10.37 7.51
CA PHE A 67 -2.70 11.48 7.94
C PHE A 67 -1.20 11.14 7.83
N ARG A 68 -0.84 9.85 7.66
CA ARG A 68 0.57 9.42 7.79
C ARG A 68 1.01 8.47 6.70
N LEU A 69 0.39 8.49 5.52
CA LEU A 69 0.75 7.58 4.43
C LEU A 69 1.39 8.36 3.29
N GLU A 70 2.37 7.75 2.63
CA GLU A 70 2.84 8.23 1.33
C GLU A 70 1.82 7.89 0.23
N LYS A 71 2.15 8.20 -1.02
CA LYS A 71 1.27 7.91 -2.16
C LYS A 71 1.19 6.41 -2.40
N PHE A 72 -0.03 5.88 -2.50
CA PHE A 72 -0.25 4.50 -2.90
C PHE A 72 0.34 4.21 -4.28
N SER A 73 1.06 3.11 -4.37
CA SER A 73 1.59 2.54 -5.61
C SER A 73 1.14 1.09 -5.74
N THR A 74 0.97 0.63 -6.98
CA THR A 74 0.57 -0.75 -7.25
C THR A 74 1.82 -1.62 -7.39
N ILE A 75 1.88 -2.71 -6.65
CA ILE A 75 3.05 -3.56 -6.52
C ILE A 75 2.63 -5.02 -6.65
N VAL A 76 3.47 -5.83 -7.29
CA VAL A 76 3.31 -7.29 -7.29
C VAL A 76 4.15 -7.86 -6.16
N ILE A 77 3.52 -8.65 -5.30
CA ILE A 77 4.16 -9.34 -4.18
C ILE A 77 3.96 -10.84 -4.31
N GLN A 78 4.92 -11.60 -3.79
CA GLN A 78 4.86 -13.05 -3.75
C GLN A 78 5.17 -13.51 -2.33
N GLY A 79 4.45 -14.53 -1.88
CA GLY A 79 4.74 -15.21 -0.64
C GLY A 79 4.62 -16.71 -0.79
N GLU A 80 5.33 -17.43 0.07
CA GLU A 80 5.41 -18.88 0.05
C GLU A 80 5.11 -19.46 1.43
N ALA A 81 4.50 -20.64 1.47
CA ALA A 81 4.28 -21.38 2.69
C ALA A 81 4.50 -22.87 2.48
N ALA A 82 5.32 -23.47 3.34
CA ALA A 82 5.54 -24.91 3.39
C ALA A 82 4.89 -25.51 4.65
N PRO A 83 4.20 -26.67 4.57
CA PRO A 83 3.61 -27.34 5.73
C PRO A 83 4.63 -27.64 6.84
N SER A 84 5.88 -27.87 6.47
CA SER A 84 6.99 -28.19 7.38
C SER A 84 7.43 -27.02 8.25
N LEU A 85 7.18 -25.78 7.83
CA LEU A 85 7.53 -24.60 8.62
C LEU A 85 6.40 -24.31 9.62
N PRO A 86 6.71 -24.07 10.90
CA PRO A 86 5.71 -23.64 11.87
C PRO A 86 5.22 -22.23 11.52
N GLY A 87 3.93 -21.98 11.77
CA GLY A 87 3.31 -20.67 11.59
C GLY A 87 2.08 -20.53 12.46
N PRO A 88 1.65 -19.30 12.79
CA PRO A 88 0.48 -19.08 13.65
C PRO A 88 -0.81 -19.57 13.00
N GLU A 89 -0.88 -19.49 11.67
CA GLU A 89 -2.06 -19.86 10.89
C GLU A 89 -2.01 -21.30 10.41
N LYS A 90 -3.13 -22.02 10.50
CA LYS A 90 -3.23 -23.41 10.01
C LYS A 90 -3.32 -23.49 8.48
N ASN A 91 -3.81 -22.43 7.83
CA ASN A 91 -4.02 -22.40 6.38
C ASN A 91 -2.74 -21.93 5.64
N LEU A 92 -2.25 -22.73 4.69
CA LEU A 92 -1.08 -22.43 3.86
C LEU A 92 -1.25 -21.13 3.05
N GLU A 93 -2.46 -20.83 2.60
CA GLU A 93 -2.74 -19.61 1.83
C GLU A 93 -2.58 -18.36 2.70
N THR A 94 -3.16 -18.36 3.91
CA THR A 94 -3.00 -17.27 4.87
C THR A 94 -1.54 -17.08 5.26
N ARG A 95 -0.80 -18.18 5.41
CA ARG A 95 0.65 -18.13 5.69
C ARG A 95 1.44 -17.53 4.53
N ALA A 96 1.12 -17.90 3.29
CA ALA A 96 1.77 -17.33 2.11
C ALA A 96 1.44 -15.83 1.97
N LEU A 97 0.19 -15.44 2.23
CA LEU A 97 -0.20 -14.02 2.30
C LEU A 97 0.60 -13.27 3.36
N HIS A 98 0.69 -13.82 4.58
CA HIS A 98 1.46 -13.24 5.67
C HIS A 98 2.95 -13.09 5.29
N SER A 99 3.54 -14.11 4.67
CA SER A 99 4.91 -14.03 4.14
C SER A 99 5.06 -12.93 3.09
N ALA A 100 4.11 -12.81 2.15
CA ALA A 100 4.16 -11.79 1.10
C ALA A 100 4.09 -10.37 1.67
N LEU A 101 3.19 -10.15 2.65
CA LEU A 101 3.02 -8.85 3.31
C LEU A 101 4.23 -8.49 4.18
N ALA A 102 4.81 -9.46 4.88
CA ALA A 102 6.03 -9.27 5.66
C ALA A 102 7.19 -8.82 4.75
N SER A 103 7.47 -9.59 3.68
CA SER A 103 8.52 -9.22 2.72
C SER A 103 8.27 -7.87 2.04
N LEU A 104 7.01 -7.51 1.78
CA LEU A 104 6.64 -6.18 1.28
C LEU A 104 7.05 -5.07 2.27
N LEU A 105 6.73 -5.22 3.55
CA LEU A 105 7.08 -4.26 4.58
C LEU A 105 8.58 -4.14 4.78
N GLU A 106 9.30 -5.26 4.81
CA GLU A 106 10.76 -5.24 4.92
C GLU A 106 11.44 -4.50 3.77
N ALA A 107 10.90 -4.64 2.55
CA ALA A 107 11.47 -4.04 1.36
C ALA A 107 11.07 -2.57 1.15
N LYS A 108 9.84 -2.19 1.51
CA LYS A 108 9.25 -0.89 1.12
C LYS A 108 8.60 -0.13 2.26
N GLY A 109 8.43 -0.73 3.43
CA GLY A 109 7.84 -0.07 4.60
C GLY A 109 8.74 1.00 5.20
N LEU A 110 8.13 1.90 5.96
CA LEU A 110 8.88 2.83 6.79
C LEU A 110 9.59 2.04 7.88
N LYS A 111 10.91 2.15 7.92
CA LYS A 111 11.75 1.44 8.88
C LYS A 111 12.03 2.30 10.11
N SER A 112 11.83 1.75 11.30
CA SER A 112 12.29 2.32 12.56
C SER A 112 13.02 1.27 13.40
N VAL A 113 13.92 1.74 14.26
CA VAL A 113 14.78 0.88 15.09
C VAL A 113 14.68 1.33 16.54
N LYS A 114 14.44 0.39 17.45
CA LYS A 114 14.42 0.61 18.89
C LYS A 114 15.38 -0.35 19.58
N ASN A 115 16.38 0.20 20.27
CA ASN A 115 17.28 -0.60 21.11
C ASN A 115 16.76 -0.62 22.55
N LEU A 116 16.80 -1.79 23.17
CA LEU A 116 16.41 -2.05 24.54
C LEU A 116 17.59 -2.68 25.26
N SER A 117 18.07 -2.04 26.32
CA SER A 117 19.12 -2.59 27.18
C SER A 117 18.48 -3.00 28.50
N THR A 118 18.56 -4.29 28.83
CA THR A 118 18.04 -4.82 30.09
C THR A 118 19.20 -5.39 30.90
N THR A 119 19.39 -4.91 32.12
CA THR A 119 20.40 -5.44 33.04
C THR A 119 19.71 -6.29 34.10
N VAL A 120 20.05 -7.58 34.17
CA VAL A 120 19.55 -8.50 35.18
C VAL A 120 20.75 -9.18 35.83
N ASN A 121 20.86 -9.10 37.17
CA ASN A 121 21.93 -9.74 37.96
C ASN A 121 23.35 -9.44 37.46
N GLY A 122 23.61 -8.18 37.08
CA GLY A 122 24.93 -7.74 36.59
C GLY A 122 25.25 -8.15 35.14
N SER A 123 24.37 -8.91 34.47
CA SER A 123 24.47 -9.20 33.04
C SER A 123 23.61 -8.21 32.25
N THR A 124 24.22 -7.54 31.27
CA THR A 124 23.51 -6.62 30.37
C THR A 124 23.18 -7.34 29.07
N ARG A 125 21.89 -7.45 28.78
CA ARG A 125 21.34 -7.96 27.52
C ARG A 125 20.89 -6.78 26.67
N GLN A 126 21.32 -6.79 25.40
CA GLN A 126 20.86 -5.84 24.39
C GLN A 126 19.91 -6.55 23.42
N ASP A 127 18.71 -6.01 23.29
CA ASP A 127 17.71 -6.42 22.32
C ASP A 127 17.45 -5.26 21.35
N THR A 128 17.29 -5.57 20.07
CA THR A 128 16.96 -4.59 19.02
C THR A 128 15.64 -4.97 18.39
N ILE A 129 14.70 -4.03 18.30
CA ILE A 129 13.45 -4.19 17.57
C ILE A 129 13.55 -3.37 16.29
N MET A 130 13.37 -4.04 15.16
CA MET A 130 13.20 -3.40 13.85
C MET A 130 11.73 -3.44 13.49
N SER A 131 11.14 -2.27 13.31
CA SER A 131 9.74 -2.09 12.95
C SER A 131 9.62 -1.60 11.52
N TYR A 132 8.71 -2.20 10.76
CA TYR A 132 8.41 -1.85 9.37
C TYR A 132 6.93 -1.55 9.24
N GLU A 133 6.58 -0.36 8.74
CA GLU A 133 5.21 0.14 8.76
C GLU A 133 4.72 0.61 7.38
N GLY A 134 3.44 0.40 7.11
CA GLY A 134 2.79 0.86 5.89
C GLY A 134 1.30 0.56 5.89
N ALA A 135 0.65 0.78 4.75
CA ALA A 135 -0.74 0.45 4.55
C ALA A 135 -0.97 -0.20 3.18
N VAL A 136 -2.00 -1.04 3.12
CA VAL A 136 -2.46 -1.70 1.91
C VAL A 136 -3.94 -1.45 1.69
N ILE A 137 -4.38 -1.56 0.45
CA ILE A 137 -5.81 -1.59 0.12
C ILE A 137 -6.20 -3.02 -0.23
N LEU A 138 -7.24 -3.52 0.44
CA LEU A 138 -7.81 -4.86 0.24
C LEU A 138 -9.28 -4.76 -0.22
N PRO A 139 -9.79 -5.78 -0.95
CA PRO A 139 -9.10 -6.99 -1.43
C PRO A 139 -7.98 -6.70 -2.45
N ALA A 140 -6.93 -7.52 -2.42
CA ALA A 140 -5.88 -7.48 -3.44
C ALA A 140 -6.25 -8.35 -4.66
N GLN A 141 -5.76 -8.00 -5.84
CA GLN A 141 -5.98 -8.83 -7.02
C GLN A 141 -5.05 -10.04 -6.97
N THR A 142 -5.61 -11.25 -6.91
CA THR A 142 -4.83 -12.48 -7.02
C THR A 142 -4.41 -12.70 -8.46
N LEU A 143 -3.10 -12.87 -8.70
CA LEU A 143 -2.56 -13.17 -10.03
C LEU A 143 -2.36 -14.67 -10.21
N THR A 144 -1.74 -15.32 -9.23
CA THR A 144 -1.52 -16.78 -9.25
C THR A 144 -1.66 -17.37 -7.86
N ARG A 145 -2.15 -18.61 -7.82
CA ARG A 145 -2.30 -19.42 -6.62
C ARG A 145 -1.96 -20.86 -6.98
N THR A 146 -0.80 -21.33 -6.57
CA THR A 146 -0.29 -22.65 -6.99
C THR A 146 0.30 -23.42 -5.82
N PHE A 147 0.15 -24.74 -5.86
CA PHE A 147 0.83 -25.65 -4.94
C PHE A 147 1.81 -26.50 -5.75
N ASP A 148 3.08 -26.47 -5.37
CA ASP A 148 4.13 -27.32 -5.92
C ASP A 148 4.18 -28.62 -5.07
N PRO A 149 3.71 -29.76 -5.61
CA PRO A 149 3.64 -31.01 -4.84
C PRO A 149 5.02 -31.62 -4.58
N GLU A 150 6.01 -31.37 -5.45
CA GLU A 150 7.36 -31.90 -5.29
C GLU A 150 8.08 -31.20 -4.14
N LYS A 151 7.97 -29.87 -4.10
CA LYS A 151 8.60 -29.05 -3.04
C LYS A 151 7.73 -28.95 -1.79
N ARG A 152 6.46 -29.35 -1.89
CA ARG A 152 5.41 -29.14 -0.87
C ARG A 152 5.32 -27.67 -0.47
N VAL A 153 5.35 -26.77 -1.45
CA VAL A 153 5.30 -25.32 -1.22
C VAL A 153 4.06 -24.75 -1.89
N PHE A 154 3.27 -24.00 -1.12
CA PHE A 154 2.21 -23.16 -1.64
C PHE A 154 2.77 -21.79 -1.99
N ARG A 155 2.47 -21.29 -3.19
CA ARG A 155 2.86 -19.98 -3.69
C ARG A 155 1.63 -19.13 -4.00
N LEU A 156 1.70 -17.88 -3.54
CA LEU A 156 0.67 -16.88 -3.78
C LEU A 156 1.32 -15.63 -4.36
N THR A 157 0.82 -15.17 -5.50
CA THR A 157 1.25 -13.90 -6.11
C THR A 157 0.06 -12.96 -6.22
N LEU A 158 0.22 -11.75 -5.68
CA LEU A 158 -0.82 -10.74 -5.56
C LEU A 158 -0.37 -9.43 -6.19
N LYS A 159 -1.30 -8.71 -6.80
CA LYS A 159 -1.16 -7.30 -7.16
C LYS A 159 -1.92 -6.47 -6.14
N ILE A 160 -1.20 -5.67 -5.38
CA ILE A 160 -1.72 -4.92 -4.22
C ILE A 160 -1.35 -3.44 -4.33
N ARG A 161 -2.20 -2.56 -3.80
CA ARG A 161 -1.86 -1.15 -3.62
C ARG A 161 -1.23 -0.98 -2.24
N PHE A 162 -0.04 -0.39 -2.19
CA PHE A 162 0.73 -0.19 -0.98
C PHE A 162 1.22 1.25 -0.87
N ALA A 163 1.22 1.78 0.35
CA ALA A 163 1.84 3.05 0.72
C ALA A 163 2.65 2.85 2.01
N PRO A 164 3.94 3.21 2.06
CA PRO A 164 4.65 3.28 3.33
C PRO A 164 4.08 4.37 4.21
N LEU A 165 4.34 4.26 5.52
CA LEU A 165 4.06 5.35 6.44
C LEU A 165 4.98 6.55 6.10
N SER A 166 4.44 7.76 6.03
CA SER A 166 5.20 8.98 5.84
C SER A 166 5.96 9.34 7.12
N PHE A 167 7.13 9.95 6.96
CA PHE A 167 7.89 10.45 8.09
C PHE A 167 7.16 11.62 8.81
N PRO A 168 7.34 11.78 10.13
CA PRO A 168 6.65 12.81 10.92
C PRO A 168 6.87 14.26 10.46
N ASP A 169 7.98 14.54 9.79
CA ASP A 169 8.30 15.85 9.20
C ASP A 169 7.35 16.23 8.05
N ARG A 170 6.83 15.23 7.31
CA ARG A 170 5.94 15.43 6.15
C ARG A 170 4.46 15.50 6.52
N TRP A 171 4.11 15.05 7.72
CA TRP A 171 2.74 15.00 8.23
C TRP A 171 2.03 16.35 8.18
N ARG A 172 2.72 17.44 8.53
CA ARG A 172 2.13 18.79 8.54
C ARG A 172 1.77 19.28 7.14
N LEU A 173 2.61 19.00 6.15
CA LEU A 173 2.33 19.35 4.76
C LEU A 173 1.15 18.54 4.22
N GLN A 174 1.10 17.23 4.54
CA GLN A 174 -0.01 16.36 4.17
C GLN A 174 -1.35 16.82 4.78
N GLN A 175 -1.35 17.28 6.04
CA GLN A 175 -2.54 17.87 6.66
C GLN A 175 -3.03 19.13 5.94
N LEU A 176 -2.11 20.00 5.50
CA LEU A 176 -2.46 21.23 4.80
C LEU A 176 -3.07 20.94 3.42
N ILE A 177 -2.47 19.98 2.69
CA ILE A 177 -3.01 19.55 1.39
C ILE A 177 -4.40 18.96 1.57
N LYS A 178 -4.60 18.07 2.54
CA LYS A 178 -5.90 17.43 2.81
C LYS A 178 -6.99 18.46 3.15
N LYS A 179 -6.68 19.40 4.05
CA LYS A 179 -7.61 20.49 4.39
C LYS A 179 -7.99 21.34 3.17
N GLY A 180 -7.03 21.59 2.28
CA GLY A 180 -7.29 22.28 1.02
C GLY A 180 -8.24 21.48 0.13
N THR A 181 -7.94 20.21 -0.11
CA THR A 181 -8.80 19.34 -0.95
C THR A 181 -10.21 19.19 -0.39
N ASP A 182 -10.36 19.05 0.93
CA ASP A 182 -11.66 18.94 1.59
C ASP A 182 -12.48 20.23 1.41
N LEU A 183 -11.84 21.40 1.59
CA LEU A 183 -12.48 22.70 1.33
C LEU A 183 -12.88 22.88 -0.14
N PHE A 184 -12.06 22.42 -1.07
CA PHE A 184 -12.39 22.44 -2.50
C PHE A 184 -13.54 21.47 -2.82
N SER A 185 -13.53 20.25 -2.29
CA SER A 185 -14.64 19.32 -2.49
C SER A 185 -15.95 19.86 -1.92
N ASP A 186 -15.93 20.49 -0.74
CA ASP A 186 -17.11 21.07 -0.13
C ASP A 186 -17.64 22.27 -0.93
N LEU A 187 -16.76 23.10 -1.51
CA LEU A 187 -17.16 24.24 -2.34
C LEU A 187 -17.81 23.85 -3.68
N PHE A 188 -17.48 22.69 -4.22
CA PHE A 188 -17.90 22.27 -5.57
C PHE A 188 -18.89 21.09 -5.57
N LEU A 189 -19.10 20.40 -4.45
CA LEU A 189 -20.08 19.30 -4.32
C LEU A 189 -21.40 19.70 -3.65
N TYR A 190 -21.53 20.95 -3.18
CA TYR A 190 -22.81 21.54 -2.75
C TYR A 190 -23.16 22.74 -3.65
N PRO A 191 -24.01 22.56 -4.68
CA PRO A 191 -24.80 23.66 -5.24
C PRO A 191 -25.90 24.13 -4.26
#